data_AF-A0A1Y0V761-F1
#
_entry.id   AF-A0A1Y0V761-F1
#
_cell.length_a   1.000
_cell.length_b   1.000
_cell.length_c   1.000
_cell.angle_alpha   90.00
_cell.angle_beta   90.00
_cell.angle_gamma   90.00
#
_symmetry.space_group_name_H-M   'P 1'
#
loop_
_entity.id
_entity.type
_entity.pdbx_description
1 polymer ?
#
loop_
_entity_poly.entity_id
_entity_poly.type
_entity_poly.pdbx_seq_one_letter_code
_entity_poly.pdbx_strand_id
1 'polypeptide(L)'
;MAKGDVTEVYVQEHKNQPPEKRLRSSGTLYALRRAGTITDAHVAAAEHWARDYETGVLGARDPEAGKKGGLPDPHVIMLSRAAAVRRCEYVRKGVGEVGEMLLRQLMLGGMSVNALAIEKNTHKFKVSGAIELLLEQLVELYQNMSGFMWAS
;
A
#
# COMPACT_ATOMS: atom_id res chain seq x y z
N MET A 1 -15.48 8.31 -14.93
CA MET A 1 -14.56 7.59 -14.03
C MET A 1 -13.25 7.38 -14.79
N ALA A 2 -12.17 8.05 -14.38
CA ALA A 2 -10.86 7.89 -15.01
C ALA A 2 -10.32 6.51 -14.61
N LYS A 3 -10.07 5.66 -15.61
CA LYS A 3 -9.50 4.31 -15.43
C LYS A 3 -8.04 4.51 -14.99
N GLY A 4 -7.71 4.15 -13.75
CA GLY A 4 -6.33 4.18 -13.27
C GLY A 4 -5.45 3.25 -14.12
N ASP A 5 -4.21 3.66 -14.38
CA ASP A 5 -3.26 2.85 -15.14
C ASP A 5 -2.87 1.61 -14.32
N VAL A 6 -3.47 0.47 -14.66
CA VAL A 6 -3.11 -0.83 -14.10
C VAL A 6 -1.79 -1.27 -14.73
N THR A 7 -0.75 -1.39 -13.92
CA THR A 7 0.56 -1.85 -14.35
C THR A 7 0.79 -3.27 -13.80
N GLU A 8 1.28 -4.17 -14.66
CA GLU A 8 1.80 -5.47 -14.22
C GLU A 8 3.16 -5.27 -13.55
N VAL A 9 3.27 -5.66 -12.28
CA VAL A 9 4.50 -5.53 -11.51
C VAL A 9 4.88 -6.85 -10.84
N TYR A 10 6.18 -7.10 -10.82
CA TYR A 10 6.80 -8.21 -10.11
C TYR A 10 7.34 -7.69 -8.79
N VAL A 11 6.71 -8.09 -7.68
CA VAL A 11 7.10 -7.67 -6.34
C VAL A 11 7.82 -8.83 -5.66
N GLN A 12 9.02 -8.57 -5.15
CA GLN A 12 9.80 -9.56 -4.39
C GLN A 12 9.88 -9.14 -2.93
N GLU A 13 9.00 -9.72 -2.11
CA GLU A 13 8.84 -9.34 -0.69
C GLU A 13 9.88 -9.99 0.23
N HIS A 14 10.40 -11.14 -0.20
CA HIS A 14 11.44 -11.87 0.49
C HIS A 14 12.55 -12.26 -0.49
N LYS A 15 13.82 -12.05 -0.11
CA LYS A 15 15.00 -12.40 -0.92
C LYS A 15 14.99 -13.85 -1.44
N ASN A 16 14.30 -14.76 -0.74
CA ASN A 16 14.24 -16.19 -1.02
C ASN A 16 12.93 -16.65 -1.68
N GLN A 17 12.01 -15.75 -2.02
CA GLN A 17 10.78 -16.10 -2.75
C GLN A 17 10.83 -15.56 -4.18
N PRO A 18 10.28 -16.31 -5.15
CA PRO A 18 10.18 -15.84 -6.53
C PRO A 18 9.29 -14.59 -6.59
N PRO A 19 9.61 -13.61 -7.45
CA PRO A 19 8.81 -12.40 -7.60
C PRO A 19 7.36 -12.76 -7.98
N GLU A 20 6.40 -12.23 -7.23
CA GLU A 20 4.99 -12.51 -7.47
C GLU A 20 4.41 -11.49 -8.45
N LYS A 21 3.74 -11.99 -9.50
CA LYS A 21 3.06 -11.15 -10.49
C LYS A 21 1.80 -10.54 -9.88
N ARG A 22 1.78 -9.21 -9.69
CA ARG A 22 0.61 -8.49 -9.17
C ARG A 22 0.17 -7.40 -10.16
N LEU A 23 -1.14 -7.36 -10.40
CA LEU A 23 -1.78 -6.24 -11.09
C LEU A 23 -2.00 -5.15 -10.04
N ARG A 24 -1.29 -4.03 -10.15
CA ARG A 24 -1.46 -2.90 -9.24
C ARG A 24 -1.88 -1.67 -10.04
N SER A 25 -2.84 -0.93 -9.49
CA SER A 25 -3.33 0.33 -10.06
C SER A 25 -2.37 1.50 -9.82
N SER A 26 -1.12 1.27 -9.39
CA SER A 26 -0.18 2.30 -8.96
C SER A 26 0.84 2.67 -10.03
N GLY A 27 0.44 2.83 -11.30
CA GLY A 27 1.31 3.35 -12.36
C GLY A 27 2.02 4.65 -11.96
N THR A 28 1.35 5.49 -11.16
CA THR A 28 1.87 6.70 -10.52
C THR A 28 3.09 6.46 -9.64
N LEU A 29 3.04 5.46 -8.77
CA LEU A 29 4.10 5.15 -7.80
C LEU A 29 5.37 4.73 -8.54
N TYR A 30 5.23 3.85 -9.53
CA TYR A 30 6.34 3.41 -10.36
C TYR A 30 6.88 4.51 -11.28
N ALA A 31 6.02 5.42 -11.76
CA ALA A 31 6.48 6.60 -12.49
C ALA A 31 7.34 7.53 -11.62
N LEU A 32 6.93 7.77 -10.36
CA LEU A 32 7.69 8.57 -9.39
C LEU A 32 9.03 7.90 -9.05
N ARG A 33 9.04 6.56 -8.90
CA ARG A 33 10.27 5.79 -8.67
C ARG A 33 11.24 5.90 -9.85
N ARG A 34 10.75 5.73 -11.09
CA ARG A 34 11.57 5.88 -12.30
C ARG A 34 12.13 7.30 -12.46
N ALA A 35 11.40 8.31 -12.01
CA ALA A 35 11.86 9.69 -12.01
C ALA A 35 12.86 10.02 -10.87
N GLY A 36 13.12 9.07 -9.96
CA GLY A 36 14.01 9.26 -8.82
C GLY A 36 13.41 10.09 -7.68
N THR A 37 12.11 10.38 -7.72
CA THR A 37 11.41 11.13 -6.65
C THR A 37 11.16 10.28 -5.41
N ILE A 38 11.07 8.95 -5.58
CA ILE A 38 10.88 8.01 -4.47
C ILE A 38 11.79 6.79 -4.64
N THR A 39 12.01 6.07 -3.54
CA THR A 39 12.89 4.89 -3.49
C THR A 39 12.11 3.58 -3.50
N ASP A 40 12.83 2.46 -3.57
CA ASP A 40 12.26 1.12 -3.46
C ASP A 40 11.57 0.88 -2.10
N ALA A 41 12.09 1.49 -1.03
CA ALA A 41 11.51 1.41 0.30
C ALA A 41 10.12 2.06 0.33
N HIS A 42 9.95 3.22 -0.34
CA HIS A 42 8.65 3.87 -0.49
C HIS A 42 7.64 2.98 -1.22
N VAL A 43 8.09 2.29 -2.28
CA VAL A 43 7.23 1.37 -3.02
C VAL A 43 6.80 0.20 -2.15
N ALA A 44 7.74 -0.45 -1.47
CA ALA A 44 7.45 -1.58 -0.59
C ALA A 44 6.48 -1.20 0.55
N ALA A 45 6.71 -0.06 1.19
CA ALA A 45 5.84 0.43 2.27
C ALA A 45 4.40 0.71 1.78
N ALA A 46 4.25 1.35 0.62
CA ALA A 46 2.94 1.61 0.03
C ALA A 46 2.20 0.32 -0.37
N GLU A 47 2.92 -0.67 -0.92
CA GLU A 47 2.35 -1.96 -1.30
C GLU A 47 1.94 -2.80 -0.08
N HIS A 48 2.74 -2.78 0.98
CA HIS A 48 2.38 -3.38 2.27
C HIS A 48 1.10 -2.76 2.84
N TRP A 49 1.02 -1.43 2.85
CA TRP A 49 -0.19 -0.73 3.31
C TRP A 49 -1.41 -1.11 2.47
N ALA A 50 -1.28 -1.14 1.14
CA ALA A 50 -2.38 -1.51 0.26
C ALA A 50 -2.87 -2.94 0.54
N ARG A 51 -1.97 -3.89 0.77
CA ARG A 51 -2.33 -5.27 1.15
C ARG A 51 -3.06 -5.32 2.49
N ASP A 52 -2.55 -4.62 3.50
CA ASP A 52 -3.17 -4.58 4.82
C ASP A 52 -4.57 -3.99 4.73
N TYR A 53 -4.75 -2.94 3.93
CA TYR A 53 -6.05 -2.31 3.73
C TYR A 53 -7.02 -3.22 2.97
N GLU A 54 -6.56 -3.85 1.88
CA GLU A 54 -7.34 -4.83 1.12
C GLU A 54 -7.80 -5.98 2.01
N THR A 55 -6.90 -6.54 2.82
CA THR A 55 -7.17 -7.71 3.67
C THR A 55 -8.02 -7.36 4.88
N GLY A 56 -7.63 -6.33 5.63
CA GLY A 56 -8.24 -5.97 6.91
C GLY A 56 -9.52 -5.17 6.76
N VAL A 57 -9.57 -4.21 5.83
CA VAL A 57 -10.68 -3.25 5.72
C VAL A 57 -11.66 -3.65 4.62
N LEU A 58 -11.16 -4.02 3.43
CA LEU A 58 -12.03 -4.41 2.31
C LEU A 58 -12.44 -5.89 2.36
N GLY A 59 -11.83 -6.68 3.26
CA GLY A 59 -12.16 -8.09 3.44
C GLY A 59 -11.66 -8.99 2.31
N ALA A 60 -10.73 -8.52 1.48
CA ALA A 60 -10.07 -9.34 0.48
C ALA A 60 -9.38 -10.55 1.15
N ARG A 61 -9.25 -11.65 0.40
CA ARG A 61 -8.56 -12.83 0.90
C ARG A 61 -7.08 -12.54 0.97
N ASP A 62 -6.47 -12.81 2.12
CA ASP A 62 -5.01 -12.71 2.28
C ASP A 62 -4.32 -13.65 1.26
N PRO A 63 -3.53 -13.10 0.33
CA PRO A 63 -2.87 -13.87 -0.72
C PRO A 63 -1.84 -14.88 -0.15
N GLU A 64 -1.30 -14.64 1.05
CA GLU A 64 -0.36 -15.56 1.69
C GLU A 64 -1.07 -16.73 2.38
N ALA A 65 -2.35 -16.58 2.74
CA ALA A 65 -3.13 -17.64 3.39
C ALA A 65 -3.43 -18.83 2.44
N GLY A 66 -3.31 -18.64 1.12
CA GLY A 66 -3.53 -19.70 0.12
C GLY A 66 -2.29 -20.53 -0.23
N LYS A 67 -1.07 -20.06 0.09
CA LYS A 67 0.18 -20.69 -0.39
C LYS A 67 0.52 -22.03 0.28
N LYS A 68 -0.16 -22.39 1.38
CA LYS A 68 0.10 -23.66 2.11
C LYS A 68 -0.72 -24.87 1.61
N GLY A 69 -1.58 -24.71 0.61
CA GLY A 69 -2.44 -25.78 0.11
C GLY A 69 -3.59 -26.12 1.09
N GLY A 70 -4.82 -26.16 0.57
CA GLY A 70 -6.03 -26.37 1.36
C GLY A 70 -6.83 -25.08 1.62
N LEU A 71 -8.10 -25.25 2.02
CA LEU A 71 -8.93 -24.13 2.46
C LEU A 71 -8.36 -23.62 3.79
N PRO A 72 -7.92 -22.35 3.89
CA PRO A 72 -7.36 -21.84 5.13
C PRO A 72 -8.41 -21.91 6.24
N ASP A 73 -7.99 -22.36 7.42
CA ASP A 73 -8.82 -22.40 8.62
C ASP A 73 -9.48 -21.02 8.83
N PRO A 74 -10.82 -20.93 8.95
CA PRO A 74 -11.52 -19.69 9.21
C PRO A 74 -10.92 -18.87 10.37
N HIS A 75 -10.42 -19.54 11.42
CA HIS A 75 -9.76 -18.85 12.54
C HIS A 75 -8.46 -18.14 12.11
N VAL A 76 -7.66 -18.79 11.26
CA VAL A 76 -6.43 -18.20 10.71
C VAL A 76 -6.75 -17.01 9.82
N ILE A 77 -7.79 -17.09 8.99
CA ILE A 77 -8.26 -15.96 8.17
C ILE A 77 -8.68 -14.78 9.07
N MET A 78 -9.40 -15.06 10.15
CA MET A 78 -9.83 -14.02 11.09
C MET A 78 -8.64 -13.36 11.80
N LEU A 79 -7.63 -14.13 12.19
CA LEU A 79 -6.41 -13.61 12.82
C LEU A 79 -5.61 -12.73 11.85
N SER A 80 -5.40 -13.18 10.61
CA SER A 80 -4.74 -12.37 9.57
C SER A 80 -5.47 -11.05 9.31
N ARG A 81 -6.81 -11.08 9.24
CA ARG A 81 -7.62 -9.87 9.07
C ARG A 81 -7.48 -8.94 10.27
N ALA A 82 -7.57 -9.46 11.49
CA ALA A 82 -7.43 -8.65 12.70
C ALA A 82 -6.05 -7.99 12.80
N ALA A 83 -4.98 -8.70 12.41
CA ALA A 83 -3.64 -8.15 12.36
C ALA A 83 -3.52 -7.04 11.30
N ALA A 84 -4.07 -7.24 10.11
CA ALA A 84 -4.09 -6.24 9.04
C ALA A 84 -4.86 -4.97 9.46
N VAL A 85 -6.02 -5.11 10.12
CA VAL A 85 -6.77 -3.96 10.67
C VAL A 85 -5.93 -3.17 11.67
N ARG A 86 -5.24 -3.84 12.61
CA ARG A 86 -4.39 -3.17 13.59
C ARG A 86 -3.25 -2.39 12.93
N ARG A 87 -2.62 -2.94 11.89
CA ARG A 87 -1.58 -2.24 11.12
C ARG A 87 -2.13 -1.03 10.38
N CYS A 88 -3.30 -1.16 9.74
CA CYS A 88 -3.98 -0.01 9.13
C CYS A 88 -4.31 1.09 10.14
N GLU A 89 -4.81 0.72 11.32
CA GLU A 89 -5.09 1.69 12.39
C GLU A 89 -3.83 2.38 12.91
N TYR A 90 -2.72 1.65 13.05
CA TYR A 90 -1.43 2.22 13.42
C TYR A 90 -0.95 3.23 12.38
N VAL A 91 -0.98 2.86 11.10
CA VAL A 91 -0.62 3.77 10.01
C VAL A 91 -1.52 5.00 9.99
N ARG A 92 -2.85 4.82 10.08
CA ARG A 92 -3.82 5.93 10.13
C ARG A 92 -3.54 6.91 11.28
N LYS A 93 -3.16 6.42 12.46
CA LYS A 93 -2.76 7.26 13.59
C LYS A 93 -1.47 8.05 13.33
N GLY A 94 -0.54 7.47 12.57
CA GLY A 94 0.73 8.11 12.20
C GLY A 94 0.61 9.15 11.09
N VAL A 95 -0.05 8.81 9.98
CA VAL A 95 -0.18 9.70 8.80
C VAL A 95 -1.40 10.64 8.86
N GLY A 96 -2.32 10.39 9.79
CA GLY A 96 -3.58 11.11 9.90
C GLY A 96 -4.61 10.76 8.82
N GLU A 97 -5.84 11.23 8.99
CA GLU A 97 -6.97 10.91 8.10
C GLU A 97 -6.75 11.42 6.66
N VAL A 98 -6.17 12.62 6.50
CA VAL A 98 -5.86 13.19 5.18
C VAL A 98 -4.78 12.38 4.48
N GLY A 99 -3.76 11.91 5.20
CA GLY A 99 -2.71 11.04 4.66
C GLY A 99 -3.27 9.70 4.21
N GLU A 100 -4.10 9.06 5.03
CA GLU A 100 -4.76 7.81 4.68
C GLU A 100 -5.68 7.98 3.46
N MET A 101 -6.44 9.08 3.38
CA MET A 101 -7.25 9.40 2.21
C MET A 101 -6.39 9.50 0.94
N LEU A 102 -5.23 10.15 1.02
CA LEU A 102 -4.31 10.25 -0.11
C LEU A 102 -3.72 8.87 -0.50
N LEU A 103 -3.38 8.02 0.48
CA LEU A 103 -2.96 6.64 0.22
C LEU A 103 -4.06 5.85 -0.49
N ARG A 104 -5.33 5.96 -0.06
CA ARG A 104 -6.46 5.29 -0.74
C ARG A 104 -6.63 5.75 -2.18
N GLN A 105 -6.56 7.06 -2.43
CA GLN A 105 -6.68 7.63 -3.77
C GLN A 105 -5.53 7.16 -4.69
N LEU A 106 -4.30 7.13 -4.16
CA LEU A 106 -3.11 6.73 -4.90
C LEU A 106 -3.08 5.22 -5.17
N MET A 107 -3.23 4.40 -4.13
CA MET A 107 -2.94 2.96 -4.19
C MET A 107 -4.14 2.11 -4.53
N LEU A 108 -5.34 2.48 -4.10
CA LEU A 108 -6.56 1.73 -4.38
C LEU A 108 -7.31 2.34 -5.58
N GLY A 109 -7.42 3.67 -5.60
CA GLY A 109 -8.03 4.43 -6.69
C GLY A 109 -7.16 4.54 -7.94
N GLY A 110 -5.85 4.28 -7.82
CA GLY A 110 -4.91 4.36 -8.94
C GLY A 110 -4.79 5.74 -9.58
N MET A 111 -5.02 6.79 -8.80
CA MET A 111 -4.99 8.15 -9.32
C MET A 111 -3.56 8.60 -9.67
N SER A 112 -3.44 9.30 -10.79
CA SER A 112 -2.18 9.98 -11.18
C SER A 112 -1.96 11.25 -10.38
N VAL A 113 -0.71 11.73 -10.31
CA VAL A 113 -0.39 13.04 -9.71
C VAL A 113 -1.23 14.15 -10.34
N ASN A 114 -1.45 14.10 -11.66
CA ASN A 114 -2.28 15.07 -12.36
C ASN A 114 -3.76 14.94 -11.97
N ALA A 115 -4.30 13.73 -11.87
CA ALA A 115 -5.69 13.52 -11.46
C ALA A 115 -5.93 14.02 -10.02
N LEU A 116 -4.99 13.74 -9.11
CA LEU A 116 -5.02 14.24 -7.74
C LEU A 116 -4.89 15.78 -7.66
N ALA A 117 -4.08 16.37 -8.52
CA ALA A 117 -3.91 17.83 -8.59
C ALA A 117 -5.20 18.52 -9.03
N ILE A 118 -5.89 17.96 -10.02
CA ILE A 118 -7.21 18.44 -10.48
C ILE A 118 -8.24 18.29 -9.35
N GLU A 119 -8.34 17.12 -8.73
CA GLU A 119 -9.30 16.84 -7.67
C GLU A 119 -9.12 17.77 -6.46
N LYS A 120 -7.86 18.04 -6.08
CA LYS A 120 -7.53 18.91 -4.94
C LYS A 120 -7.41 20.40 -5.32
N ASN A 121 -7.75 20.76 -6.56
CA ASN A 121 -7.62 22.12 -7.11
C ASN A 121 -6.27 22.78 -6.76
N THR A 122 -5.18 22.07 -7.05
CA THR A 122 -3.82 22.48 -6.67
C THR A 122 -2.79 22.15 -7.75
N HIS A 123 -1.54 22.57 -7.55
CA HIS A 123 -0.46 22.27 -8.49
C HIS A 123 0.09 20.86 -8.30
N LYS A 124 0.40 20.18 -9.42
CA LYS A 124 1.02 18.85 -9.46
C LYS A 124 2.28 18.70 -8.60
N PHE A 125 3.10 19.75 -8.47
CA PHE A 125 4.30 19.72 -7.63
C PHE A 125 3.97 19.67 -6.14
N LYS A 126 2.88 20.33 -5.70
CA LYS A 126 2.41 20.24 -4.32
C LYS A 126 1.89 18.83 -4.01
N VAL A 127 1.18 18.22 -4.96
CA VAL A 127 0.75 16.83 -4.84
C VAL A 127 1.94 15.88 -4.80
N SER A 128 2.92 16.04 -5.70
CA SER A 128 4.11 15.21 -5.74
C SER A 128 4.89 15.27 -4.42
N GLY A 129 5.14 16.47 -3.89
CA GLY A 129 5.83 16.63 -2.60
C GLY A 129 5.02 16.08 -1.42
N ALA A 130 3.69 16.21 -1.44
CA ALA A 130 2.84 15.61 -0.42
C ALA A 130 2.86 14.07 -0.47
N ILE A 131 2.90 13.48 -1.67
CA ILE A 131 3.05 12.02 -1.84
C ILE A 131 4.42 11.57 -1.34
N GLU A 132 5.50 12.26 -1.70
CA GLU A 132 6.85 11.94 -1.26
C GLU A 132 6.96 11.96 0.27
N LEU A 133 6.51 13.04 0.92
CA LEU A 133 6.50 13.16 2.38
C LEU A 133 5.67 12.06 3.06
N LEU A 134 4.48 11.77 2.51
CA LEU A 134 3.60 10.73 3.02
C LEU A 134 4.24 9.34 2.93
N LEU A 135 4.98 9.07 1.85
CA LEU A 135 5.67 7.80 1.67
C LEU A 135 6.89 7.66 2.58
N GLU A 136 7.60 8.75 2.86
CA GLU A 136 8.67 8.77 3.87
C GLU A 136 8.11 8.45 5.27
N GLN A 137 7.02 9.13 5.67
CA GLN A 137 6.32 8.83 6.93
C GLN A 137 5.85 7.38 6.99
N LEU A 138 5.36 6.83 5.88
CA LEU A 138 4.92 5.45 5.81
C LEU A 138 6.08 4.46 6.02
N VAL A 139 7.24 4.73 5.42
CA VAL A 139 8.47 3.94 5.65
C VAL A 139 8.87 3.99 7.11
N GLU A 140 8.95 5.18 7.71
CA GLU A 140 9.29 5.34 9.13
C GLU A 140 8.31 4.59 10.04
N LEU A 141 7.01 4.64 9.75
CA LEU A 141 5.99 3.94 10.53
C LEU A 141 6.18 2.43 10.47
N TYR A 142 6.47 1.86 9.29
CA TYR A 142 6.72 0.43 9.16
C TYR A 142 8.06 -0.01 9.78
N GLN A 143 9.09 0.83 9.71
CA GLN A 143 10.38 0.56 10.36
C GLN A 143 10.27 0.57 11.88
N ASN A 144 9.45 1.48 12.43
CA ASN A 144 9.21 1.60 13.87
C ASN A 144 8.08 0.70 14.38
N MET A 145 7.44 -0.08 13.50
CA MET A 145 6.34 -0.96 13.86
C MET A 145 6.85 -2.12 14.72
N SER A 146 6.32 -2.24 15.93
CA SER A 146 6.78 -3.26 16.89
C SER A 146 6.56 -4.68 16.36
N GLY A 147 7.47 -5.60 16.71
CA GLY A 147 7.42 -7.02 16.28
C GLY A 147 6.10 -7.72 16.59
N PHE A 148 5.39 -7.30 17.65
CA PHE A 148 4.07 -7.84 18.00
C PHE A 148 2.98 -7.53 16.96
N MET A 149 3.09 -6.41 16.22
CA MET A 149 2.15 -6.08 15.13
C MET A 149 2.41 -6.88 13.85
N TRP A 150 3.56 -7.54 13.75
CA TRP A 150 3.92 -8.47 12.68
C TRP A 150 3.56 -9.92 13.00
N ALA A 151 3.23 -10.23 14.27
CA ALA A 151 2.83 -11.57 14.67
C ALA A 151 1.38 -11.85 14.27
N SER A 152 1.17 -12.93 13.49
CA SER A 152 -0.14 -13.48 13.15
C SER A 152 -0.17 -14.98 13.43
#